data_AF-A0A356TDV5-F1
#
_entry.id   AF-A0A356TDV5-F1
#
_cell.length_a   1.000
_cell.length_b   1.000
_cell.length_c   1.000
_cell.angle_alpha   90.00
_cell.angle_beta   90.00
_cell.angle_gamma   90.00
#
_symmetry.space_group_name_H-M   'P 1'
#
loop_
_entity.id
_entity.type
_entity.pdbx_description
1 polymer ?
#
loop_
_entity_poly.entity_id
_entity_poly.type
_entity_poly.pdbx_seq_one_letter_code
_entity_poly.pdbx_strand_id
1 'polypeptide(L)' 'MPPATSVILPYRDAASTIEIAIRSVLQGEPADEVELLAIDDGSRDDGPARVAALGDPRVRRLDGGG' A
#
# COMPACT_ATOMS: atom_id res chain seq x y z
N MET A 1 -16.39 -5.19 11.45
CA MET A 1 -16.14 -3.80 11.89
C MET A 1 -15.18 -3.18 10.89
N PRO A 2 -15.22 -1.85 10.64
CA PRO A 2 -14.12 -1.20 9.93
C PRO A 2 -12.82 -1.39 10.72
N PRO A 3 -11.65 -1.43 10.04
CA PRO A 3 -10.36 -1.55 10.72
C PRO A 3 -10.19 -0.39 11.72
N ALA A 4 -9.48 -0.66 12.82
CA ALA A 4 -9.22 0.35 13.84
C ALA A 4 -8.35 1.50 13.32
N THR A 5 -7.48 1.19 12.35
CA THR A 5 -6.54 2.14 11.74
C THR A 5 -6.55 2.02 10.22
N SER A 6 -6.64 3.17 9.53
CA SER A 6 -6.43 3.26 8.09
C SER A 6 -5.15 4.05 7.82
N VAL A 7 -4.19 3.45 7.13
CA VAL A 7 -2.93 4.10 6.75
C VAL A 7 -3.00 4.52 5.28
N ILE A 8 -2.75 5.79 5.01
CA ILE A 8 -2.65 6.31 3.65
C ILE A 8 -1.17 6.40 3.28
N LEU A 9 -0.79 5.73 2.19
CA LEU A 9 0.56 5.71 1.67
C LEU A 9 0.57 6.22 0.22
N PRO A 10 0.72 7.53 -0.02
CA PRO A 10 0.97 8.06 -1.35
C PRO A 10 2.36 7.64 -1.82
N TYR A 11 2.48 7.25 -3.09
CA TYR A 11 3.77 6.93 -3.68
C TYR A 11 3.81 7.31 -5.17
N ARG A 12 5.01 7.62 -5.65
CA ARG A 12 5.32 7.89 -7.06
C ARG A 12 6.73 7.41 -7.36
N ASP A 13 6.89 6.62 -8.41
CA ASP A 13 8.20 6.12 -8.85
C ASP A 13 8.99 5.47 -7.69
N ALA A 14 8.32 4.64 -6.89
CA ALA A 14 8.82 4.08 -5.62
C ALA A 14 9.05 2.55 -5.65
N ALA A 15 9.25 1.95 -6.82
CA ALA A 15 9.38 0.50 -6.97
C ALA A 15 10.42 -0.16 -6.05
N SER A 16 11.52 0.54 -5.76
CA SER A 16 12.61 0.01 -4.94
C SER A 16 12.30 -0.05 -3.44
N THR A 17 11.29 0.69 -2.96
CA THR A 17 11.01 0.84 -1.53
C THR A 17 9.58 0.51 -1.14
N ILE A 18 8.63 0.49 -2.09
CA ILE A 18 7.20 0.36 -1.80
C ILE A 18 6.85 -0.91 -1.03
N GLU A 19 7.47 -2.05 -1.37
CA GLU A 19 7.23 -3.31 -0.67
C GLU A 19 7.74 -3.28 0.78
N ILE A 20 8.91 -2.66 1.01
CA ILE A 20 9.49 -2.53 2.34
C ILE A 20 8.62 -1.60 3.19
N ALA A 21 8.18 -0.48 2.63
CA ALA A 21 7.30 0.46 3.31
C ALA A 21 5.97 -0.19 3.73
N ILE A 22 5.32 -0.93 2.82
CA ILE A 22 4.08 -1.64 3.12
C ILE A 22 4.30 -2.69 4.21
N ARG A 23 5.34 -3.53 4.08
CA ARG A 23 5.66 -4.54 5.09
C ARG A 23 5.95 -3.92 6.45
N SER A 24 6.63 -2.78 6.49
CA SER A 24 6.93 -2.06 7.73
C SER A 24 5.67 -1.56 8.43
N VAL A 25 4.65 -1.09 7.69
CA VAL A 25 3.39 -0.65 8.28
C VAL A 25 2.59 -1.85 8.82
N LEU A 26 2.58 -2.95 8.06
CA LEU A 26 1.79 -4.14 8.42
C LEU A 26 2.45 -5.01 9.50
N GLN A 27 3.72 -4.73 9.82
CA GLN A 27 4.48 -5.52 10.77
C GLN A 27 3.99 -5.28 12.20
N GLY A 28 3.54 -6.36 12.86
CA GLY A 28 3.09 -6.32 14.26
C GLY A 28 1.60 -6.07 14.44
N GLU A 29 0.89 -5.67 13.38
CA GLU A 29 -0.54 -5.38 13.43
C GLU A 29 -1.39 -6.62 13.07
N PRO A 30 -2.47 -6.91 13.81
CA PRO A 30 -3.46 -7.93 13.45
C PRO A 30 -4.09 -7.70 12.08
N ALA A 31 -4.56 -8.78 11.45
CA ALA A 31 -5.09 -8.75 10.09
C ALA A 31 -6.38 -7.91 9.95
N ASP A 32 -7.13 -7.77 11.04
CA ASP A 32 -8.44 -7.13 11.14
C ASP A 32 -8.40 -5.71 11.73
N GLU A 33 -7.24 -5.24 12.18
CA GLU A 33 -7.09 -3.94 12.84
C GLU A 33 -6.53 -2.85 11.93
N VAL A 34 -5.88 -3.20 10.81
CA VAL A 34 -5.26 -2.24 9.90
C VAL A 34 -5.67 -2.46 8.45
N GLU A 35 -5.99 -1.37 7.76
CA GLU A 35 -5.97 -1.32 6.29
C GLU A 35 -4.90 -0.32 5.81
N LEU A 36 -4.30 -0.61 4.66
CA LEU A 36 -3.35 0.26 3.99
C LEU A 36 -3.88 0.62 2.61
N LEU A 37 -4.05 1.92 2.36
CA LEU A 37 -4.44 2.50 1.09
C LEU A 37 -3.19 3.06 0.40
N ALA A 38 -2.63 2.30 -0.54
CA ALA A 38 -1.48 2.71 -1.35
C ALA A 38 -1.99 3.54 -2.54
N ILE A 39 -1.74 4.84 -2.53
CA ILE A 39 -2.22 5.76 -3.58
C ILE A 39 -1.10 6.01 -4.58
N ASP A 40 -1.27 5.51 -5.80
CA ASP A 40 -0.36 5.75 -6.91
C ASP A 40 -0.56 7.15 -7.50
N ASP A 41 0.44 8.01 -7.38
CA ASP A 41 0.44 9.39 -7.89
C ASP A 41 1.12 9.48 -9.27
N GLY A 42 0.67 8.64 -10.21
CA GLY A 42 1.15 8.64 -11.60
C GLY A 42 2.57 8.07 -11.74
N SER A 43 2.85 6.93 -11.11
CA SER A 43 4.12 6.21 -11.29
C SER A 43 4.32 5.77 -12.73
N ARG A 44 5.58 5.83 -13.18
CA ARG A 44 6.05 5.37 -14.48
C ARG A 44 6.94 4.14 -14.38
N ASP A 45 7.29 3.74 -13.16
CA ASP A 45 8.01 2.51 -12.86
C ASP A 45 7.06 1.32 -12.59
N ASP A 46 7.61 0.20 -12.12
CA ASP A 46 6.86 -1.01 -11.79
C ASP A 46 6.27 -1.00 -10.36
N GLY A 47 6.29 0.14 -9.66
CA GLY A 47 5.73 0.29 -8.30
C GLY A 47 4.27 -0.19 -8.18
N PRO A 48 3.36 0.21 -9.07
CA PRO A 48 1.96 -0.24 -9.02
C PRO A 48 1.79 -1.75 -9.20
N ALA A 49 2.60 -2.35 -10.08
CA ALA A 49 2.61 -3.80 -10.27
C ALA A 49 3.11 -4.52 -9.02
N ARG A 50 4.11 -3.98 -8.32
CA ARG A 50 4.62 -4.54 -7.05
C ARG A 50 3.58 -4.49 -5.94
N VAL A 51 2.85 -3.37 -5.80
CA VAL A 51 1.75 -3.28 -4.83
C VAL A 51 0.68 -4.32 -5.12
N ALA A 52 0.28 -4.48 -6.38
CA ALA A 52 -0.71 -5.48 -6.78
C ALA A 52 -0.25 -6.92 -6.53
N ALA A 53 1.06 -7.19 -6.68
CA ALA A 53 1.64 -8.51 -6.48
C ALA A 53 1.75 -8.95 -5.01
N LEU A 54 1.59 -8.05 -4.04
CA LEU A 54 1.69 -8.38 -2.61
C LEU A 54 0.60 -9.35 -2.14
N GLY A 55 -0.61 -9.27 -2.71
CA GLY A 55 -1.72 -10.16 -2.39
C GLY A 55 -2.21 -10.11 -0.93
N ASP A 56 -1.72 -9.18 -0.11
CA ASP A 56 -2.16 -9.01 1.27
C ASP A 56 -3.56 -8.37 1.28
N PRO A 57 -4.58 -9.00 1.90
CA PRO A 57 -5.96 -8.50 1.89
C PRO A 57 -6.13 -7.14 2.58
N ARG A 58 -5.15 -6.70 3.39
CA ARG A 58 -5.14 -5.39 4.03
C ARG A 58 -4.69 -4.27 3.11
N VAL A 59 -4.07 -4.59 1.98
CA VAL A 59 -3.49 -3.60 1.06
C VAL A 59 -4.43 -3.35 -0.10
N ARG A 60 -4.80 -2.09 -0.30
CA ARG A 60 -5.61 -1.65 -1.43
C ARG A 60 -4.85 -0.59 -2.22
N ARG A 61 -4.55 -0.89 -3.48
CA ARG A 61 -3.98 0.06 -4.42
C ARG A 61 -5.09 0.95 -4.98
N LEU A 62 -4.89 2.27 -4.95
CA LEU A 62 -5.79 3.27 -5.51
C LEU A 62 -5.01 4.13 -6.51
N ASP A 63 -5.68 4.57 -7.58
CA ASP A 63 -5.13 5.50 -8.56
C ASP A 63 -5.45 6.94 -8.13
N GLY A 64 -4.42 7.79 -7.97
CA GLY A 64 -4.55 9.18 -7.51
C GLY A 64 -4.98 10.17 -8.60
N GLY A 65 -4.98 9.75 -9.87
CA GLY A 65 -5.45 10.55 -11.01
C GLY A 65 -4.47 11.62 -11.52
N GLY A 66 -3.19 11.54 -11.15
CA GLY A 66 -2.11 12.41 -11.64
C GLY A 66 -1.72 12.18 -13.10
#